data_AF-A0A8B6EW00-F1
#
_entry.id   AF-A0A8B6EW00-F1
#
_cell.length_a   1.000
_cell.length_b   1.000
_cell.length_c   1.000
_cell.angle_alpha   90.00
_cell.angle_beta   90.00
_cell.angle_gamma   90.00
#
_symmetry.space_group_name_H-M   'P 1'
#
loop_
_entity.id
_entity.type
_entity.pdbx_description
1 polymer ?
#
loop_
_entity_poly.entity_id
_entity_poly.type
_entity_poly.pdbx_seq_one_letter_code
_entity_poly.pdbx_strand_id
1 'polypeptide(L)'
;MTDYLPSAIVTFMFVVLIPWGVDVWILADTIITTFFGLTMICSPKHFLSRQTKGKLDDVHLHMYRMCGIMLLSSTMFAWLARKSKDQNIKSAILWGRVVGVSLYVMARVHGYFQVSKSIKWNKQALLFGIYGDCLWLLGNFVYSLKVTDLGKVTTTLSKADFYLKSDFVQCFLFGISFFIMPRLMLGFQTTKTLNHLHCTLIRMMAAFVFNTGIIAWKSLQFSENIDKIWHFVSRVMGNSGLVTAQIYAQFTTSSWTLWHIYFGMFGMSLWSANASFGYFNLKNILDKNIHNGHQKQTLKQE
;
A
#
# COMPACT_ATOMS: atom_id res chain seq x y z
N MET A 1 5.13 25.53 -23.94
CA MET A 1 5.43 25.81 -22.51
C MET A 1 4.48 25.11 -21.54
N THR A 2 3.25 24.75 -21.91
CA THR A 2 2.27 24.07 -21.05
C THR A 2 2.69 22.68 -20.56
N ASP A 3 3.53 21.97 -21.31
CA ASP A 3 3.88 20.57 -21.04
C ASP A 3 4.82 20.38 -19.84
N TYR A 4 5.54 21.43 -19.41
CA TYR A 4 6.48 21.37 -18.28
C TYR A 4 5.89 21.87 -16.96
N LEU A 5 4.73 22.54 -16.99
CA LEU A 5 4.12 23.12 -15.80
C LEU A 5 3.86 22.08 -14.70
N PRO A 6 3.33 20.88 -14.98
CA PRO A 6 3.17 19.85 -13.94
C PRO A 6 4.51 19.42 -13.32
N SER A 7 5.56 19.25 -14.11
CA SER A 7 6.90 18.89 -13.63
C SER A 7 7.48 19.99 -12.75
N ALA A 8 7.32 21.25 -13.14
CA ALA A 8 7.75 22.40 -12.35
C ALA A 8 7.02 22.45 -11.00
N ILE A 9 5.70 22.24 -10.99
CA ILE A 9 4.89 22.19 -9.76
C ILE A 9 5.37 21.07 -8.83
N VAL A 10 5.53 19.84 -9.34
CA VAL A 10 5.98 18.70 -8.52
C VAL A 10 7.39 18.95 -7.97
N THR A 11 8.28 19.52 -8.78
CA THR A 11 9.65 19.87 -8.35
C THR A 11 9.63 20.94 -7.27
N PHE A 12 8.83 21.99 -7.45
CA PHE A 12 8.66 23.05 -6.47
C PHE A 12 8.11 22.52 -5.14
N MET A 13 7.05 21.71 -5.19
CA MET A 13 6.50 21.04 -4.00
C MET A 13 7.57 20.21 -3.27
N PHE A 14 8.38 19.45 -4.01
CA PHE A 14 9.45 18.65 -3.46
C PHE A 14 10.52 19.51 -2.76
N VAL A 15 11.02 20.55 -3.43
CA VAL A 15 12.01 21.49 -2.89
C VAL A 15 11.49 22.20 -1.65
N VAL A 16 10.22 22.60 -1.65
CA VAL A 16 9.59 23.26 -0.50
C VAL A 16 9.40 22.32 0.68
N LEU A 17 9.15 21.02 0.47
CA LEU A 17 8.90 20.06 1.56
C LEU A 17 10.18 19.54 2.25
N ILE A 18 11.31 19.48 1.55
CA ILE A 18 12.58 18.94 2.10
C ILE A 18 13.09 19.64 3.37
N PRO A 19 12.99 20.98 3.56
CA PRO A 19 13.55 21.63 4.74
C PRO A 19 12.79 21.37 6.05
N TRP A 20 11.53 20.89 5.99
CA TRP A 20 10.62 20.90 7.15
C TRP A 20 10.67 19.64 8.02
N GLY A 21 11.58 18.71 7.73
CA GLY A 21 11.77 17.51 8.54
C GLY A 21 10.82 16.35 8.23
N VAL A 22 11.07 15.23 8.92
CA VAL A 22 10.44 13.93 8.63
C VAL A 22 8.93 13.92 8.86
N ASP A 23 8.45 14.60 9.91
CA ASP A 23 7.02 14.59 10.25
C ASP A 23 6.17 15.34 9.23
N VAL A 24 6.68 16.49 8.76
CA VAL A 24 6.03 17.26 7.69
C VAL A 24 6.06 16.48 6.37
N TRP A 25 7.18 15.80 6.08
CA TRP A 25 7.28 14.93 4.90
C TRP A 25 6.28 13.77 4.93
N ILE A 26 6.19 13.02 6.03
CA ILE A 26 5.24 11.90 6.17
C ILE A 26 3.79 12.42 6.08
N LEU A 27 3.48 13.57 6.67
CA LEU A 27 2.15 14.17 6.56
C LEU A 27 1.81 14.55 5.12
N ALA A 28 2.74 15.21 4.42
CA ALA A 28 2.56 15.57 3.01
C ALA A 28 2.41 14.33 2.12
N ASP A 29 3.26 13.31 2.30
CA ASP A 29 3.12 11.99 1.68
C ASP A 29 1.73 11.43 1.88
N THR A 30 1.28 11.37 3.14
CA THR A 30 -0.02 10.81 3.52
C THR A 30 -1.18 11.54 2.84
N ILE A 31 -1.17 12.89 2.82
CA ILE A 31 -2.23 13.68 2.17
C ILE A 31 -2.25 13.44 0.65
N ILE A 32 -1.09 13.56 0.01
CA ILE A 32 -0.97 13.47 -1.45
C ILE A 32 -1.33 12.06 -1.93
N THR A 33 -0.79 11.03 -1.29
CA THR A 33 -1.09 9.64 -1.64
C THR A 33 -2.52 9.25 -1.29
N THR A 34 -3.14 9.84 -0.26
CA THR A 34 -4.58 9.67 0.01
C THR A 34 -5.43 10.27 -1.11
N PHE A 35 -5.10 11.49 -1.55
CA PHE A 35 -5.78 12.11 -2.70
C PHE A 35 -5.66 11.23 -3.95
N PHE A 36 -4.45 10.75 -4.29
CA PHE A 36 -4.28 9.84 -5.42
C PHE A 36 -5.05 8.53 -5.23
N GLY A 37 -5.00 7.90 -4.05
CA GLY A 37 -5.74 6.68 -3.76
C GLY A 37 -7.25 6.84 -3.96
N LEU A 38 -7.83 7.93 -3.45
CA LEU A 38 -9.25 8.25 -3.64
C LEU A 38 -9.59 8.49 -5.11
N THR A 39 -8.78 9.23 -5.85
CA THR A 39 -9.03 9.46 -7.29
C THR A 39 -8.97 8.18 -8.11
N MET A 40 -8.05 7.25 -7.80
CA MET A 40 -7.98 5.93 -8.43
C MET A 40 -9.22 5.08 -8.16
N ILE A 41 -9.84 5.23 -6.98
CA ILE A 41 -11.05 4.48 -6.60
C ILE A 41 -12.32 5.09 -7.22
N CYS A 42 -12.51 6.39 -7.01
CA CYS A 42 -13.73 7.11 -7.35
C CYS A 42 -13.83 7.45 -8.84
N SER A 43 -12.70 7.67 -9.52
CA SER A 43 -12.67 8.10 -10.92
C SER A 43 -11.58 7.42 -11.76
N PRO A 44 -11.47 6.07 -11.72
CA PRO A 44 -10.40 5.34 -12.39
C PRO A 44 -10.38 5.59 -13.89
N LYS A 45 -11.54 5.62 -14.54
CA LYS A 45 -11.65 5.81 -15.99
C LYS A 45 -11.11 7.18 -16.41
N HIS A 46 -11.48 8.24 -15.70
CA HIS A 46 -11.06 9.60 -16.02
C HIS A 46 -9.54 9.77 -15.85
N PHE A 47 -8.99 9.22 -14.77
CA PHE A 47 -7.59 9.41 -14.46
C PHE A 47 -6.67 8.50 -15.29
N LEU A 48 -7.09 7.25 -15.55
CA LEU A 48 -6.33 6.31 -16.37
C LEU A 48 -6.39 6.66 -17.87
N SER A 49 -7.51 7.21 -18.36
CA SER A 49 -7.63 7.60 -19.79
C SER A 49 -6.72 8.78 -20.15
N ARG A 50 -6.38 9.65 -19.19
CA ARG A 50 -5.37 10.70 -19.40
C ARG A 50 -3.95 10.16 -19.53
N GLN A 51 -3.69 9.01 -18.91
CA GLN A 51 -2.37 8.37 -18.92
C GLN A 51 -2.19 7.35 -20.05
N THR A 52 -3.25 6.97 -20.74
CA THR A 52 -3.24 5.87 -21.70
C THR A 52 -3.89 6.28 -23.02
N LYS A 53 -3.50 5.62 -24.11
CA LYS A 53 -4.08 5.76 -25.45
C LYS A 53 -4.77 4.45 -25.79
N GLY A 54 -6.09 4.47 -25.91
CA GLY A 54 -6.91 3.33 -26.29
C GLY A 54 -8.16 3.19 -25.43
N LYS A 55 -8.97 2.17 -25.73
CA LYS A 55 -10.20 1.86 -25.01
C LYS A 55 -9.88 1.05 -23.76
N LEU A 56 -10.11 1.63 -22.59
CA LEU A 56 -10.05 0.92 -21.31
C LEU A 56 -11.24 -0.03 -21.18
N ASP A 57 -10.98 -1.25 -20.70
CA ASP A 57 -12.00 -2.21 -20.30
C ASP A 57 -12.13 -2.28 -18.76
N ASP A 58 -13.11 -3.05 -18.30
CA ASP A 58 -13.45 -3.17 -16.88
C ASP A 58 -12.33 -3.74 -16.01
N VAL A 59 -11.48 -4.60 -16.57
CA VAL A 59 -10.37 -5.21 -15.85
C VAL A 59 -9.30 -4.15 -15.56
N HIS A 60 -9.00 -3.29 -16.52
CA HIS A 60 -8.11 -2.15 -16.27
C HIS A 60 -8.64 -1.26 -15.14
N LEU A 61 -9.93 -0.92 -15.19
CA LEU A 61 -10.55 -0.04 -14.21
C LEU A 61 -10.57 -0.67 -12.82
N HIS A 62 -10.87 -1.97 -12.73
CA HIS A 62 -10.82 -2.70 -11.46
C HIS A 62 -9.40 -2.74 -10.88
N MET A 63 -8.39 -3.14 -11.67
CA MET A 63 -7.00 -3.17 -11.20
C MET A 63 -6.51 -1.80 -10.75
N TYR A 64 -6.99 -0.73 -11.39
CA TYR A 64 -6.66 0.63 -10.97
C TYR A 64 -7.30 1.00 -9.62
N ARG A 65 -8.54 0.59 -9.37
CA ARG A 65 -9.17 0.74 -8.04
C ARG A 65 -8.41 -0.04 -6.97
N MET A 66 -7.98 -1.27 -7.28
CA MET A 66 -7.18 -2.10 -6.35
C MET A 66 -5.87 -1.40 -5.97
N CYS A 67 -5.18 -0.76 -6.92
CA CYS A 67 -4.02 0.08 -6.64
C CYS A 67 -4.37 1.20 -5.64
N GLY A 68 -5.48 1.91 -5.88
CA GLY A 68 -5.95 2.97 -5.00
C GLY A 68 -6.26 2.50 -3.58
N ILE A 69 -6.92 1.35 -3.43
CA ILE A 69 -7.25 0.77 -2.12
C ILE A 69 -5.99 0.37 -1.36
N MET A 70 -5.03 -0.28 -2.02
CA MET A 70 -3.75 -0.63 -1.40
C MET A 70 -2.98 0.62 -0.96
N LEU A 71 -3.00 1.67 -1.78
CA LEU A 71 -2.42 2.95 -1.42
C LEU A 71 -3.10 3.55 -0.18
N LEU A 72 -4.43 3.59 -0.14
CA LEU A 72 -5.20 4.08 1.01
C LEU A 72 -4.97 3.28 2.29
N SER A 73 -4.84 1.96 2.20
CA SER A 73 -4.52 1.14 3.37
C SER A 73 -3.19 1.58 4.00
N SER A 74 -2.16 1.81 3.18
CA SER A 74 -0.85 2.29 3.65
C SER A 74 -0.89 3.72 4.21
N THR A 75 -1.70 4.62 3.62
CA THR A 75 -1.81 6.00 4.12
C THR A 75 -2.61 6.08 5.40
N MET A 76 -3.60 5.20 5.56
CA MET A 76 -4.36 5.12 6.79
C MET A 76 -3.49 4.62 7.95
N PHE A 77 -2.59 3.66 7.72
CA PHE A 77 -1.58 3.31 8.72
C PHE A 77 -0.73 4.53 9.11
N ALA A 78 -0.18 5.24 8.13
CA ALA A 78 0.62 6.44 8.36
C ALA A 78 -0.16 7.51 9.13
N TRP A 79 -1.44 7.71 8.80
CA TRP A 79 -2.31 8.67 9.48
C TRP A 79 -2.62 8.29 10.93
N LEU A 80 -2.92 7.02 11.20
CA LEU A 80 -3.20 6.51 12.55
C LEU A 80 -1.95 6.57 13.43
N ALA A 81 -0.79 6.22 12.86
CA ALA A 81 0.47 6.13 13.59
C ALA A 81 1.25 7.46 13.67
N ARG A 82 0.77 8.54 13.02
CA ARG A 82 1.48 9.84 12.92
C ARG A 82 1.81 10.51 14.26
N LYS A 83 1.03 10.22 15.30
CA LYS A 83 1.22 10.79 16.64
C LYS A 83 2.18 9.98 17.50
N SER A 84 2.59 8.80 17.04
CA SER A 84 3.54 7.98 17.79
C SER A 84 4.91 8.63 17.81
N LYS A 85 5.59 8.51 18.96
CA LYS A 85 6.96 9.00 19.16
C LYS A 85 8.00 7.97 18.73
N ASP A 86 7.58 6.74 18.43
CA ASP A 86 8.46 5.66 18.02
C ASP A 86 9.03 5.91 16.62
N GLN A 87 10.37 5.99 16.55
CA GLN A 87 11.09 6.20 15.29
C GLN A 87 10.97 4.99 14.35
N ASN A 88 10.73 3.78 14.88
CA ASN A 88 10.60 2.57 14.08
C ASN A 88 9.35 2.62 13.18
N ILE A 89 8.31 3.35 13.57
CA ILE A 89 7.11 3.59 12.75
C ILE A 89 7.42 4.49 11.57
N LYS A 90 8.12 5.60 11.83
CA LYS A 90 8.56 6.51 10.76
C LYS A 90 9.45 5.76 9.79
N SER A 91 10.40 4.96 10.31
CA SER A 91 11.23 4.04 9.53
C SER A 91 10.38 3.06 8.71
N ALA A 92 9.35 2.44 9.30
CA ALA A 92 8.46 1.50 8.61
C ALA A 92 7.71 2.15 7.43
N ILE A 93 7.13 3.34 7.66
CA ILE A 93 6.42 4.10 6.62
C ILE A 93 7.38 4.44 5.49
N LEU A 94 8.52 5.04 5.81
CA LEU A 94 9.48 5.53 4.81
C LEU A 94 10.11 4.37 4.03
N TRP A 95 10.57 3.30 4.69
CA TRP A 95 11.12 2.13 3.99
C TRP A 95 10.06 1.37 3.18
N GLY A 96 8.82 1.31 3.67
CA GLY A 96 7.69 0.79 2.90
C GLY A 96 7.51 1.57 1.59
N ARG A 97 7.53 2.91 1.68
CA ARG A 97 7.50 3.80 0.50
C ARG A 97 8.71 3.59 -0.41
N VAL A 98 9.92 3.52 0.12
CA VAL A 98 11.14 3.30 -0.68
C VAL A 98 11.02 2.03 -1.51
N VAL A 99 10.70 0.90 -0.89
CA VAL A 99 10.60 -0.38 -1.60
C VAL A 99 9.42 -0.38 -2.57
N GLY A 100 8.25 0.06 -2.12
CA GLY A 100 7.04 0.10 -2.95
C GLY A 100 7.18 1.01 -4.17
N VAL A 101 7.67 2.24 -3.98
CA VAL A 101 7.85 3.21 -5.07
C VAL A 101 8.95 2.74 -6.02
N SER A 102 10.02 2.11 -5.52
CA SER A 102 11.06 1.52 -6.39
C SER A 102 10.48 0.48 -7.35
N LEU A 103 9.69 -0.47 -6.84
CA LEU A 103 9.03 -1.49 -7.67
C LEU A 103 7.97 -0.88 -8.60
N TYR A 104 7.28 0.17 -8.15
CA TYR A 104 6.32 0.90 -8.96
C TYR A 104 6.98 1.63 -10.15
N VAL A 105 8.12 2.29 -9.91
CA VAL A 105 8.96 2.89 -10.95
C VAL A 105 9.44 1.82 -11.92
N MET A 106 9.96 0.69 -11.43
CA MET A 106 10.37 -0.43 -12.28
C MET A 106 9.23 -0.93 -13.17
N ALA A 107 8.01 -1.08 -12.63
CA ALA A 107 6.84 -1.49 -13.40
C ALA A 107 6.50 -0.48 -14.51
N ARG A 108 6.59 0.82 -14.22
CA ARG A 108 6.34 1.90 -15.21
C ARG A 108 7.42 1.96 -16.28
N VAL A 109 8.70 1.84 -15.91
CA VAL A 109 9.83 1.78 -16.85
C VAL A 109 9.71 0.56 -17.76
N HIS A 110 9.41 -0.61 -17.21
CA HIS A 110 9.12 -1.80 -18.00
C HIS A 110 7.93 -1.56 -18.94
N GLY A 111 6.87 -0.91 -18.46
CA GLY A 111 5.74 -0.48 -19.27
C GLY A 111 6.14 0.45 -20.43
N TYR A 112 7.09 1.37 -20.21
CA TYR A 112 7.63 2.29 -21.21
C TYR A 112 8.32 1.56 -22.37
N PHE A 113 9.17 0.57 -22.05
CA PHE A 113 9.87 -0.21 -23.09
C PHE A 113 8.95 -1.17 -23.86
N GLN A 114 7.73 -1.44 -23.35
CA GLN A 114 6.73 -2.26 -24.03
C GLN A 114 5.65 -1.46 -24.77
N VAL A 115 5.80 -0.13 -24.88
CA VAL A 115 4.81 0.79 -25.50
C VAL A 115 4.47 0.44 -26.95
N SER A 116 5.27 -0.32 -27.69
CA SER A 116 5.01 -0.59 -29.11
C SER A 116 3.87 -1.58 -29.41
N LYS A 117 3.43 -2.43 -28.46
CA LYS A 117 2.69 -3.68 -28.78
C LYS A 117 1.17 -3.77 -28.48
N SER A 118 0.50 -2.79 -27.85
CA SER A 118 -0.97 -2.82 -27.60
C SER A 118 -1.51 -1.44 -27.15
N ILE A 119 -2.65 -1.34 -26.41
CA ILE A 119 -3.06 -0.10 -25.69
C ILE A 119 -1.82 0.52 -25.06
N LYS A 120 -1.50 1.75 -25.47
CA LYS A 120 -0.20 2.36 -25.19
C LYS A 120 -0.34 3.28 -24.01
N TRP A 121 0.62 3.23 -23.10
CA TRP A 121 0.80 4.39 -22.22
C TRP A 121 0.99 5.64 -23.08
N ASN A 122 0.39 6.75 -22.66
CA ASN A 122 0.77 8.04 -23.18
C ASN A 122 2.20 8.31 -22.73
N LYS A 123 3.14 8.33 -23.68
CA LYS A 123 4.59 8.46 -23.42
C LYS A 123 4.91 9.67 -22.53
N GLN A 124 4.27 10.82 -22.76
CA GLN A 124 4.49 12.02 -21.98
C GLN A 124 3.98 11.85 -20.54
N ALA A 125 2.74 11.35 -20.38
CA ALA A 125 2.16 11.10 -19.07
C ALA A 125 2.97 10.06 -18.26
N LEU A 126 3.49 9.03 -18.95
CA LEU A 126 4.32 8.00 -18.33
C LEU A 126 5.67 8.55 -17.88
N LEU A 127 6.35 9.35 -18.70
CA LEU A 127 7.62 9.99 -18.34
C LEU A 127 7.45 10.97 -17.18
N PHE A 128 6.40 11.79 -17.21
CA PHE A 128 6.05 12.66 -16.10
C PHE A 128 5.78 11.87 -14.82
N GLY A 129 5.04 10.76 -14.93
CA GLY A 129 4.79 9.85 -13.83
C GLY A 129 6.07 9.28 -13.23
N ILE A 130 6.96 8.72 -14.07
CA ILE A 130 8.26 8.18 -13.64
C ILE A 130 9.09 9.25 -12.93
N TYR A 131 9.16 10.47 -13.50
CA TYR A 131 9.88 11.59 -12.89
C TYR A 131 9.35 11.91 -11.49
N GLY A 132 8.03 12.08 -11.35
CA GLY A 132 7.40 12.35 -10.06
C GLY A 132 7.63 11.23 -9.05
N ASP A 133 7.52 9.97 -9.48
CA ASP A 133 7.77 8.81 -8.62
C ASP A 133 9.24 8.73 -8.16
N CYS A 134 10.20 9.07 -9.02
CA CYS A 134 11.62 9.14 -8.66
C CYS A 134 11.91 10.23 -7.62
N LEU A 135 11.30 11.41 -7.74
CA LEU A 135 11.40 12.45 -6.71
C LEU A 135 10.80 11.96 -5.39
N TRP A 136 9.62 11.33 -5.45
CA TRP A 136 8.96 10.80 -4.26
C TRP A 136 9.79 9.71 -3.57
N LEU A 137 10.40 8.82 -4.35
CA LEU A 137 11.34 7.81 -3.90
C LEU A 137 12.54 8.47 -3.20
N LEU A 138 13.16 9.46 -3.84
CA LEU A 138 14.32 10.16 -3.30
C LEU A 138 14.01 10.81 -1.94
N GLY A 139 12.87 11.50 -1.81
CA GLY A 139 12.47 12.10 -0.54
C GLY A 139 12.28 11.07 0.57
N ASN A 140 11.55 9.99 0.28
CA ASN A 140 11.37 8.90 1.24
C ASN A 140 12.70 8.22 1.61
N PHE A 141 13.61 8.05 0.66
CA PHE A 141 14.93 7.47 0.89
C PHE A 141 15.83 8.38 1.74
N VAL A 142 15.89 9.67 1.44
CA VAL A 142 16.67 10.63 2.23
C VAL A 142 16.17 10.66 3.67
N TYR A 143 14.85 10.69 3.89
CA TYR A 143 14.31 10.66 5.24
C TYR A 143 14.45 9.29 5.92
N SER A 144 14.39 8.18 5.18
CA SER A 144 14.61 6.85 5.78
C SER A 144 16.03 6.67 6.29
N LEU A 145 17.01 7.31 5.66
CA LEU A 145 18.40 7.34 6.13
C LEU A 145 18.61 8.24 7.36
N LYS A 146 17.76 9.26 7.53
CA LYS A 146 17.83 10.18 8.68
C LYS A 146 17.16 9.63 9.93
N VAL A 147 16.15 8.78 9.78
CA VAL A 147 15.47 8.15 10.92
C VAL A 147 16.35 7.04 11.48
N THR A 148 16.81 7.20 12.72
CA THR A 148 17.56 6.16 13.44
C THR A 148 16.61 5.02 13.80
N ASP A 149 16.75 3.88 13.12
CA ASP A 149 16.09 2.63 13.49
C ASP A 149 16.87 2.02 14.66
N LEU A 150 16.24 1.93 15.83
CA LEU A 150 16.89 1.43 17.04
C LEU A 150 16.93 -0.11 17.09
N GLY A 151 16.33 -0.81 16.13
CA GLY A 151 16.50 -2.25 15.93
C GLY A 151 16.14 -3.12 17.14
N LYS A 152 15.28 -2.63 18.06
CA LYS A 152 14.90 -3.38 19.27
C LYS A 152 13.93 -4.49 18.89
N VAL A 153 14.48 -5.64 18.50
CA VAL A 153 13.72 -6.88 18.40
C VAL A 153 13.50 -7.38 19.82
N THR A 154 12.28 -7.23 20.34
CA THR A 154 11.88 -7.93 21.57
C THR A 154 12.00 -9.43 21.33
N THR A 155 12.87 -10.09 22.10
CA THR A 155 13.21 -11.51 21.97
C THR A 155 12.08 -12.45 22.41
N THR A 156 11.04 -11.93 23.06
CA THR A 156 9.84 -12.68 23.41
C THR A 156 8.88 -12.77 22.21
N LEU A 157 8.77 -13.96 21.60
CA LEU A 157 7.77 -14.23 20.57
C LEU A 157 6.35 -14.06 21.14
N SER A 158 5.71 -12.93 20.86
CA SER A 158 4.29 -12.76 21.13
C SER A 158 3.44 -13.42 20.03
N LYS A 159 2.20 -13.82 20.35
CA LYS A 159 1.24 -14.30 19.34
C LYS A 159 0.98 -13.23 18.27
N ALA A 160 0.99 -11.95 18.64
CA ALA A 160 0.85 -10.83 17.71
C ALA A 160 1.99 -10.80 16.67
N ASP A 161 3.23 -11.08 17.08
CA ASP A 161 4.37 -11.12 16.17
C ASP A 161 4.26 -12.27 15.15
N PHE A 162 3.62 -13.38 15.51
CA PHE A 162 3.30 -14.44 14.56
C PHE A 162 2.35 -13.93 13.45
N TYR A 163 1.28 -13.21 13.81
CA TYR A 163 0.35 -12.65 12.82
C TYR A 163 1.01 -11.59 11.93
N LEU A 164 1.93 -10.78 12.45
CA LEU A 164 2.71 -9.83 11.67
C LEU A 164 3.69 -10.52 10.70
N LYS A 165 4.38 -11.58 11.15
CA LYS A 165 5.25 -12.41 10.28
C LYS A 165 4.46 -13.08 9.17
N SER A 166 3.30 -13.65 9.50
CA SER A 166 2.35 -14.23 8.55
C SER A 166 1.87 -13.18 7.54
N ASP A 167 1.52 -11.97 8.00
CA ASP A 167 1.13 -10.83 7.14
C ASP A 167 2.25 -10.47 6.15
N PHE A 168 3.50 -10.38 6.62
CA PHE A 168 4.66 -10.14 5.78
C PHE A 168 4.86 -11.25 4.73
N VAL A 169 4.82 -12.52 5.13
CA VAL A 169 4.99 -13.66 4.21
C VAL A 169 3.90 -13.66 3.14
N GLN A 170 2.64 -13.43 3.52
CA GLN A 170 1.53 -13.31 2.57
C GLN A 170 1.76 -12.16 1.59
N CYS A 171 2.10 -10.96 2.08
CA CYS A 171 2.43 -9.82 1.22
C CYS A 171 3.57 -10.13 0.26
N PHE A 172 4.63 -10.77 0.75
CA PHE A 172 5.81 -11.10 -0.05
C PHE A 172 5.46 -12.10 -1.16
N LEU A 173 4.78 -13.20 -0.82
CA LEU A 173 4.41 -14.24 -1.78
C LEU A 173 3.40 -13.74 -2.82
N PHE A 174 2.38 -12.99 -2.41
CA PHE A 174 1.44 -12.40 -3.37
C PHE A 174 2.11 -11.32 -4.19
N GLY A 175 2.84 -10.40 -3.55
CA GLY A 175 3.58 -9.33 -4.19
C GLY A 175 4.51 -9.87 -5.29
N ILE A 176 5.35 -10.86 -4.97
CA ILE A 176 6.29 -11.42 -5.95
C ILE A 176 5.56 -12.14 -7.09
N SER A 177 4.51 -12.90 -6.77
CA SER A 177 3.73 -13.66 -7.78
C SER A 177 3.02 -12.72 -8.75
N PHE A 178 2.35 -11.68 -8.25
CA PHE A 178 1.70 -10.67 -9.09
C PHE A 178 2.72 -9.83 -9.87
N PHE A 179 3.92 -9.60 -9.32
CA PHE A 179 4.94 -8.80 -9.99
C PHE A 179 5.64 -9.56 -11.13
N ILE A 180 6.08 -10.80 -10.89
CA ILE A 180 6.83 -11.61 -11.85
C ILE A 180 5.87 -12.25 -12.86
N MET A 181 4.74 -12.80 -12.40
CA MET A 181 3.83 -13.62 -13.19
C MET A 181 2.41 -13.01 -13.32
N PRO A 182 2.25 -11.73 -13.69
CA PRO A 182 0.94 -11.06 -13.67
C PRO A 182 -0.10 -11.74 -14.58
N ARG A 183 0.35 -12.28 -15.73
CA ARG A 183 -0.54 -12.98 -16.67
C ARG A 183 -1.11 -14.26 -16.07
N LEU A 184 -0.30 -15.03 -15.35
CA LEU A 184 -0.77 -16.25 -14.68
C LEU A 184 -1.67 -15.86 -13.53
N MET A 185 -1.29 -14.86 -12.74
CA MET A 185 -2.08 -14.47 -11.58
C MET A 185 -3.47 -13.95 -11.93
N LEU A 186 -3.61 -13.13 -12.98
CA LEU A 186 -4.92 -12.58 -13.36
C LEU A 186 -5.62 -13.38 -14.47
N GLY A 187 -4.88 -14.12 -15.30
CA GLY A 187 -5.39 -14.70 -16.55
C GLY A 187 -6.52 -15.70 -16.38
N PHE A 188 -6.47 -16.55 -15.34
CA PHE A 188 -7.56 -17.49 -15.06
C PHE A 188 -8.78 -16.83 -14.36
N GLN A 189 -8.61 -15.61 -13.84
CA GLN A 189 -9.68 -14.87 -13.14
C GLN A 189 -10.55 -14.03 -14.09
N THR A 190 -10.13 -13.82 -15.34
CA THR A 190 -10.84 -12.98 -16.31
C THR A 190 -11.16 -13.72 -17.61
N THR A 191 -12.27 -13.34 -18.24
CA THR A 191 -12.62 -13.76 -19.60
C THR A 191 -11.91 -12.93 -20.67
N LYS A 192 -11.21 -11.84 -20.28
CA LYS A 192 -10.51 -10.94 -21.20
C LYS A 192 -9.08 -11.39 -21.46
N THR A 193 -8.63 -11.25 -22.71
CA THR A 193 -7.22 -11.42 -23.05
C THR A 193 -6.40 -10.27 -22.47
N LEU A 194 -5.47 -10.62 -21.57
CA LEU A 194 -4.62 -9.62 -20.91
C LEU A 194 -3.62 -9.00 -21.89
N ASN A 195 -3.65 -7.68 -22.00
CA ASN A 195 -2.64 -6.90 -22.73
C ASN A 195 -1.50 -6.43 -21.80
N HIS A 196 -0.55 -5.66 -22.34
CA HIS A 196 0.59 -5.16 -21.56
C HIS A 196 0.19 -4.13 -20.48
N LEU A 197 -0.85 -3.33 -20.71
CA LEU A 197 -1.36 -2.38 -19.74
C LEU A 197 -1.93 -3.12 -18.51
N HIS A 198 -2.73 -4.16 -18.71
CA HIS A 198 -3.19 -5.03 -17.61
C HIS A 198 -2.00 -5.53 -16.78
N CYS A 199 -1.00 -6.11 -17.45
CA CYS A 199 0.18 -6.64 -16.78
C CYS A 199 0.95 -5.56 -16.00
N THR A 200 0.97 -4.33 -16.50
CA THR A 200 1.62 -3.20 -15.81
C THR A 200 0.82 -2.79 -14.58
N LEU A 201 -0.51 -2.69 -14.68
CA LEU A 201 -1.39 -2.36 -13.54
C LEU A 201 -1.31 -3.40 -12.43
N ILE A 202 -1.21 -4.70 -12.78
CA ILE A 202 -1.02 -5.77 -11.79
C ILE A 202 0.32 -5.61 -11.06
N ARG A 203 1.41 -5.29 -11.79
CA ARG A 203 2.72 -5.03 -11.18
C ARG A 203 2.71 -3.79 -10.29
N MET A 204 1.97 -2.76 -10.67
CA MET A 204 1.75 -1.56 -9.85
C MET A 204 1.01 -1.91 -8.55
N MET A 205 -0.05 -2.72 -8.62
CA MET A 205 -0.74 -3.23 -7.43
C MET A 205 0.23 -4.04 -6.54
N ALA A 206 1.03 -4.93 -7.14
CA ALA A 206 2.01 -5.73 -6.42
C ALA A 206 3.05 -4.87 -5.68
N ALA A 207 3.49 -3.77 -6.28
CA ALA A 207 4.39 -2.81 -5.64
C ALA A 207 3.79 -2.21 -4.36
N PHE A 208 2.49 -1.91 -4.34
CA PHE A 208 1.79 -1.47 -3.13
C PHE A 208 1.58 -2.59 -2.12
N VAL A 209 1.40 -3.84 -2.56
CA VAL A 209 1.41 -5.00 -1.65
C VAL A 209 2.77 -5.11 -0.95
N PHE A 210 3.88 -5.01 -1.68
CA PHE A 210 5.24 -5.01 -1.12
C PHE A 210 5.44 -3.89 -0.10
N ASN A 211 5.01 -2.66 -0.40
CA ASN A 211 5.03 -1.55 0.56
C ASN A 211 4.40 -1.96 1.90
N THR A 212 3.18 -2.50 1.85
CA THR A 212 2.49 -2.92 3.08
C THR A 212 3.14 -4.13 3.76
N GLY A 213 3.83 -4.99 3.00
CA GLY A 213 4.61 -6.09 3.57
C GLY A 213 5.83 -5.59 4.34
N ILE A 214 6.55 -4.59 3.81
CA ILE A 214 7.68 -3.97 4.51
C ILE A 214 7.22 -3.30 5.81
N ILE A 215 6.05 -2.62 5.78
CA ILE A 215 5.44 -2.08 7.00
C ILE A 215 5.18 -3.21 7.99
N ALA A 216 4.55 -4.32 7.57
CA ALA A 216 4.28 -5.47 8.44
C ALA A 216 5.55 -6.07 9.08
N TRP A 217 6.62 -6.21 8.30
CA TRP A 217 7.91 -6.67 8.79
C TRP A 217 8.51 -5.72 9.84
N LYS A 218 8.50 -4.42 9.55
CA LYS A 218 9.03 -3.39 10.45
C LYS A 218 8.16 -3.21 11.71
N SER A 219 6.86 -3.48 11.63
CA SER A 219 5.94 -3.46 12.78
C SER A 219 6.34 -4.42 13.90
N LEU A 220 7.16 -5.44 13.62
CA LEU A 220 7.74 -6.30 14.65
C LEU A 220 8.62 -5.53 15.66
N GLN A 221 9.16 -4.39 15.26
CA GLN A 221 10.10 -3.58 16.04
C GLN A 221 9.42 -2.41 16.75
N PHE A 222 8.10 -2.27 16.65
CA PHE A 222 7.38 -1.17 17.31
C PHE A 222 7.42 -1.35 18.83
N SER A 223 7.75 -0.26 19.52
CA SER A 223 7.86 -0.25 20.98
C SER A 223 6.51 -0.37 21.66
N GLU A 224 5.45 0.17 21.06
CA GLU A 224 4.12 0.17 21.65
C GLU A 224 3.16 -0.78 20.92
N ASN A 225 2.39 -1.54 21.69
CA ASN A 225 1.37 -2.43 21.14
C ASN A 225 0.25 -1.69 20.41
N ILE A 226 -0.01 -0.42 20.77
CA ILE A 226 -1.03 0.40 20.09
C ILE A 226 -0.67 0.65 18.63
N ASP A 227 0.62 0.78 18.32
CA ASP A 227 1.08 1.02 16.95
C ASP A 227 0.99 -0.24 16.09
N LYS A 228 1.24 -1.42 16.69
CA LYS A 228 0.95 -2.71 16.07
C LYS A 228 -0.55 -2.89 15.82
N ILE A 229 -1.41 -2.42 16.72
CA ILE A 229 -2.87 -2.40 16.51
C ILE A 229 -3.24 -1.53 15.32
N TRP A 230 -2.65 -0.35 15.15
CA TRP A 230 -2.90 0.50 13.99
C TRP A 230 -2.53 -0.17 12.67
N HIS A 231 -1.46 -0.96 12.64
CA HIS A 231 -1.15 -1.80 11.48
C HIS A 231 -2.29 -2.77 11.18
N PHE A 232 -2.75 -3.55 12.17
CA PHE A 232 -3.84 -4.50 11.96
C PHE A 232 -5.16 -3.85 11.54
N VAL A 233 -5.53 -2.72 12.16
CA VAL A 233 -6.71 -1.92 11.75
C VAL A 233 -6.57 -1.48 10.30
N SER A 234 -5.38 -0.97 9.92
CA SER A 234 -5.12 -0.53 8.56
C SER A 234 -5.28 -1.65 7.53
N ARG A 235 -4.87 -2.86 7.91
CA ARG A 235 -4.96 -4.08 7.10
C ARG A 235 -6.39 -4.56 6.94
N VAL A 236 -7.16 -4.66 8.03
CA VAL A 236 -8.57 -5.10 8.00
C VAL A 236 -9.40 -4.19 7.11
N MET A 237 -9.23 -2.88 7.25
CA MET A 237 -9.94 -1.89 6.43
C MET A 237 -9.49 -1.92 4.96
N GLY A 238 -8.18 -2.04 4.71
CA GLY A 238 -7.63 -2.18 3.36
C GLY A 238 -8.19 -3.41 2.66
N ASN A 239 -8.12 -4.56 3.30
CA ASN A 239 -8.62 -5.82 2.75
C ASN A 239 -10.15 -5.81 2.58
N SER A 240 -10.89 -5.19 3.51
CA SER A 240 -12.33 -4.94 3.34
C SER A 240 -12.61 -4.16 2.05
N GLY A 241 -11.85 -3.09 1.80
CA GLY A 241 -11.94 -2.34 0.55
C GLY A 241 -11.67 -3.20 -0.70
N LEU A 242 -10.66 -4.07 -0.65
CA LEU A 242 -10.32 -4.99 -1.75
C LEU A 242 -11.46 -5.98 -2.02
N VAL A 243 -12.02 -6.59 -0.97
CA VAL A 243 -13.16 -7.50 -1.08
C VAL A 243 -14.37 -6.76 -1.65
N THR A 244 -14.69 -5.56 -1.16
CA THR A 244 -15.78 -4.74 -1.71
C THR A 244 -15.56 -4.44 -3.19
N ALA A 245 -14.34 -4.10 -3.61
CA ALA A 245 -14.04 -3.85 -5.02
C ALA A 245 -14.16 -5.11 -5.89
N GLN A 246 -13.81 -6.28 -5.36
CA GLN A 246 -13.97 -7.56 -6.04
C GLN A 246 -15.45 -7.94 -6.17
N ILE A 247 -16.24 -7.81 -5.11
CA ILE A 247 -17.69 -7.99 -5.12
C ILE A 247 -18.32 -7.07 -6.16
N TYR A 248 -18.00 -5.77 -6.10
CA TYR A 248 -18.49 -4.78 -7.06
C TYR A 248 -18.17 -5.20 -8.50
N ALA A 249 -16.93 -5.59 -8.79
CA ALA A 249 -16.52 -6.00 -10.13
C ALA A 249 -17.24 -7.27 -10.61
N GLN A 250 -17.46 -8.24 -9.70
CA GLN A 250 -18.18 -9.48 -9.98
C GLN A 250 -19.64 -9.22 -10.37
N PHE A 251 -20.31 -8.27 -9.71
CA PHE A 251 -21.72 -7.99 -9.95
C PHE A 251 -21.98 -6.98 -11.07
N THR A 252 -21.04 -6.08 -11.35
CA THR A 252 -21.26 -4.99 -12.32
C THR A 252 -20.64 -5.24 -13.69
N THR A 253 -19.79 -6.27 -13.84
CA THR A 253 -19.05 -6.49 -15.08
C THR A 253 -18.99 -7.98 -15.44
N SER A 254 -19.11 -8.29 -16.74
CA SER A 254 -19.05 -9.68 -17.26
C SER A 254 -17.63 -10.16 -17.57
N SER A 255 -16.61 -9.39 -17.14
CA SER A 255 -15.21 -9.66 -17.44
C SER A 255 -14.56 -10.70 -16.50
N TRP A 256 -15.27 -11.19 -15.48
CA TRP A 256 -14.72 -12.03 -14.42
C TRP A 256 -15.26 -13.46 -14.45
N THR A 257 -14.38 -14.42 -14.18
CA THR A 257 -14.75 -15.83 -14.02
C THR A 257 -15.08 -16.13 -12.56
N LEU A 258 -15.64 -17.32 -12.28
CA LEU A 258 -15.84 -17.78 -10.89
C LEU A 258 -14.52 -17.88 -10.11
N TRP A 259 -13.38 -18.06 -10.78
CA TRP A 259 -12.08 -18.09 -10.11
C TRP A 259 -11.68 -16.75 -9.48
N HIS A 260 -12.23 -15.63 -9.95
CA HIS A 260 -12.06 -14.35 -9.29
C HIS A 260 -12.64 -14.37 -7.86
N ILE A 261 -13.74 -15.08 -7.66
CA ILE A 261 -14.35 -15.30 -6.34
C ILE A 261 -13.44 -16.19 -5.49
N TYR A 262 -13.10 -17.38 -6.00
CA TYR A 262 -12.37 -18.39 -5.22
C TYR A 262 -10.94 -18.00 -4.92
N PHE A 263 -10.24 -17.37 -5.86
CA PHE A 263 -8.86 -16.98 -5.65
C PHE A 263 -8.77 -15.60 -4.97
N GLY A 264 -9.51 -14.62 -5.51
CA GLY A 264 -9.49 -13.26 -5.03
C GLY A 264 -10.10 -13.11 -3.64
N MET A 265 -11.40 -13.36 -3.52
CA MET A 265 -12.13 -13.05 -2.28
C MET A 265 -11.75 -13.99 -1.13
N PHE A 266 -11.54 -15.28 -1.38
CA PHE A 266 -11.10 -16.21 -0.33
C PHE A 266 -9.70 -15.84 0.19
N GLY A 267 -8.75 -15.57 -0.71
CA GLY A 267 -7.40 -15.15 -0.32
C GLY A 267 -7.41 -13.87 0.53
N MET A 268 -8.18 -12.86 0.11
CA MET A 268 -8.36 -11.61 0.88
C MET A 268 -9.09 -11.83 2.21
N SER A 269 -10.02 -12.79 2.28
CA SER A 269 -10.71 -13.14 3.52
C SER A 269 -9.78 -13.80 4.53
N LEU A 270 -8.94 -14.75 4.09
CA LEU A 270 -7.91 -15.35 4.94
C LEU A 270 -6.91 -14.30 5.43
N TRP A 271 -6.52 -13.39 4.56
CA TRP A 271 -5.63 -12.29 4.91
C TRP A 271 -6.28 -11.36 5.95
N SER A 272 -7.58 -11.06 5.80
CA SER A 272 -8.36 -10.28 6.77
C SER A 272 -8.53 -10.99 8.11
N ALA A 273 -8.71 -12.31 8.10
CA ALA A 273 -8.81 -13.12 9.32
C ALA A 273 -7.48 -13.09 10.09
N ASN A 274 -6.35 -13.24 9.41
CA ASN A 274 -5.01 -13.11 10.02
C ASN A 274 -4.85 -11.75 10.73
N ALA A 275 -5.24 -10.66 10.06
CA ALA A 275 -5.15 -9.32 10.63
C ALA A 275 -6.11 -9.13 11.82
N SER A 276 -7.34 -9.64 11.72
CA SER A 276 -8.35 -9.57 12.78
C SER A 276 -7.90 -10.32 14.02
N PHE A 277 -7.35 -11.53 13.88
CA PHE A 277 -6.84 -12.29 15.02
C PHE A 277 -5.64 -11.59 15.68
N GLY A 278 -4.75 -10.99 14.90
CA GLY A 278 -3.67 -10.15 15.42
C GLY A 278 -4.18 -8.96 16.22
N TYR A 279 -5.19 -8.25 15.70
CA TYR A 279 -5.86 -7.14 16.39
C TYR A 279 -6.45 -7.57 17.74
N PHE A 280 -7.30 -8.61 17.75
CA PHE A 280 -7.96 -9.05 18.98
C PHE A 280 -6.96 -9.57 20.02
N ASN A 281 -5.87 -10.21 19.58
CA ASN A 281 -4.83 -10.67 20.49
C ASN A 281 -4.18 -9.50 21.24
N LEU A 282 -3.77 -8.44 20.53
CA LEU A 282 -3.15 -7.26 21.15
C LEU A 282 -4.13 -6.46 22.00
N LYS A 283 -5.37 -6.29 21.52
CA LYS A 283 -6.41 -5.58 22.25
C LYS A 283 -6.67 -6.21 23.61
N ASN A 284 -6.82 -7.53 23.66
CA ASN A 284 -7.02 -8.27 24.91
C ASN A 284 -5.84 -8.11 25.88
N ILE A 285 -4.61 -7.96 25.38
CA ILE A 285 -3.42 -7.71 26.23
C ILE A 285 -3.47 -6.29 26.80
N LEU A 286 -3.81 -5.30 25.99
CA LEU A 286 -3.93 -3.91 26.43
C LEU A 286 -5.04 -3.75 27.49
N ASP A 287 -6.21 -4.32 27.25
CA ASP A 287 -7.36 -4.23 28.15
C ASP A 287 -7.03 -4.84 29.53
N LYS A 288 -6.32 -5.99 29.55
CA LYS A 288 -5.83 -6.61 30.80
C LYS A 288 -4.81 -5.74 31.53
N ASN A 289 -3.88 -5.11 30.81
CA ASN A 289 -2.86 -4.26 31.42
C ASN A 289 -3.48 -2.99 32.04
N ILE A 290 -4.49 -2.40 31.40
CA ILE A 290 -5.24 -1.26 31.93
C ILE A 290 -5.97 -1.66 33.22
N HIS A 291 -6.66 -2.81 33.21
CA HIS A 291 -7.38 -3.30 34.39
C HIS A 291 -6.45 -3.55 35.58
N ASN A 292 -5.31 -4.21 35.35
CA ASN A 292 -4.30 -4.45 36.38
C ASN A 292 -3.63 -3.16 36.88
N GLY A 293 -3.48 -2.17 36.01
CA GLY A 293 -2.96 -0.85 36.38
C GLY A 293 -3.88 -0.11 37.35
N HIS A 294 -5.19 -0.14 37.09
CA HIS A 294 -6.19 0.46 37.99
C HIS A 294 -6.24 -0.23 39.35
N GLN A 295 -6.24 -1.57 39.39
CA GLN A 295 -6.23 -2.31 40.66
C GLN A 295 -4.99 -2.00 41.52
N LYS A 296 -3.82 -1.81 40.91
CA LYS A 296 -2.59 -1.42 41.64
C LYS A 296 -2.63 0.01 42.16
N GLN A 297 -3.41 0.90 41.56
CA GLN A 297 -3.58 2.28 42.05
C GLN A 297 -4.55 2.35 43.22
N THR A 298 -5.65 1.60 43.19
CA THR A 298 -6.60 1.52 44.32
C THR A 298 -5.95 0.94 45.58
N LEU A 299 -5.15 -0.12 45.45
CA LEU A 299 -4.42 -0.72 46.58
C LEU A 299 -3.31 0.16 47.18
N LYS A 300 -2.94 1.27 46.54
CA LYS A 300 -1.97 2.24 47.09
C LYS A 300 -2.64 3.42 47.80
N GLN A 301 -3.97 3.51 47.75
CA GLN A 301 -4.75 4.58 48.37
C GLN A 301 -5.42 4.16 49.69
N GLU A 302 -5.33 2.86 50.03
CA GLU A 302 -5.69 2.27 51.32
C GLU A 302 -4.45 2.11 52.20
#